data_AF-A0A0M9ABJ8-F1
#
_entry.id   AF-A0A0M9ABJ8-F1
#
_cell.length_a   1.000
_cell.length_b   1.000
_cell.length_c   1.000
_cell.angle_alpha   90.00
_cell.angle_beta   90.00
_cell.angle_gamma   90.00
#
_symmetry.space_group_name_H-M   'P 1'
#
loop_
_entity.id
_entity.type
_entity.pdbx_description
1 polymer ?
#
loop_
_entity_poly.entity_id
_entity_poly.type
_entity_poly.pdbx_seq_one_letter_code
_entity_poly.pdbx_strand_id
1 'polypeptide(L)'
;MNILFPDYTTGNSICPRENCLESTKCDDLIVGHTCPKSSDACCSIVKWEYRTHCRHFGGECIDWCSQSLRQTVVDCPADKVCCTLV
;
A
#
# COMPACT_ATOMS: atom_id res chain seq x y z
N MET A 1 -33.20 8.06 5.10
CA MET A 1 -31.87 8.28 4.52
C MET A 1 -30.95 7.26 5.19
N ASN A 2 -30.81 6.07 4.58
CA ASN A 2 -30.02 4.98 5.16
C ASN A 2 -28.56 5.18 4.78
N ILE A 3 -27.73 5.42 5.78
CA ILE A 3 -26.28 5.51 5.66
C ILE A 3 -25.79 4.07 5.60
N LEU A 4 -25.30 3.63 4.44
CA LEU A 4 -24.62 2.35 4.28
C LEU A 4 -23.26 2.46 4.98
N PHE A 5 -23.19 2.00 6.22
CA PHE A 5 -21.93 1.57 6.80
C PHE A 5 -21.58 0.24 6.11
N PRO A 6 -20.50 0.15 5.33
CA PRO A 6 -20.13 -1.13 4.74
C PRO A 6 -19.92 -2.13 5.87
N ASP A 7 -20.61 -3.26 5.75
CA ASP A 7 -20.50 -4.44 6.60
C ASP A 7 -19.04 -4.71 6.97
N TYR A 8 -18.76 -4.71 8.28
CA TYR A 8 -17.52 -5.23 8.86
C TYR A 8 -17.56 -6.76 8.74
N THR A 9 -17.50 -7.26 7.50
CA THR A 9 -17.29 -8.67 7.24
C THR A 9 -15.92 -9.03 7.77
N THR A 10 -15.90 -9.79 8.86
CA THR A 10 -14.71 -10.47 9.40
C THR A 10 -14.29 -11.59 8.44
N GLY A 11 -14.03 -11.25 7.19
CA GLY A 11 -13.15 -12.05 6.34
C GLY A 11 -11.74 -11.64 6.70
N ASN A 12 -10.87 -12.58 7.08
CA ASN A 12 -9.43 -12.32 7.10
C ASN A 12 -9.00 -11.92 5.68
N SER A 13 -9.12 -10.65 5.34
CA SER A 13 -8.60 -10.10 4.10
C SER A 13 -7.09 -10.25 4.17
N ILE A 14 -6.56 -10.99 3.22
CA ILE A 14 -5.12 -11.22 3.11
C ILE A 14 -4.47 -9.86 2.86
N CYS A 15 -3.49 -9.51 3.70
CA CYS A 15 -2.73 -8.28 3.49
C CYS A 15 -1.92 -8.39 2.18
N PRO A 16 -1.88 -7.34 1.34
CA PRO A 16 -0.94 -7.28 0.23
C PRO A 16 0.49 -7.54 0.74
N ARG A 17 1.25 -8.38 0.05
CA ARG A 17 2.55 -8.84 0.54
C ARG A 17 3.54 -7.69 0.71
N GLU A 18 3.45 -6.70 -0.16
CA GLU A 18 4.24 -5.47 -0.12
C GLU A 18 4.02 -4.66 1.16
N ASN A 19 2.82 -4.75 1.76
CA ASN A 19 2.44 -4.05 2.98
C ASN A 19 2.70 -4.85 4.26
N CYS A 20 3.15 -6.10 4.16
CA CYS A 20 3.53 -6.92 5.32
C CYS A 20 4.96 -6.58 5.76
N LEU A 21 5.06 -5.70 6.75
CA LEU A 21 6.33 -5.19 7.27
C LEU A 21 6.34 -5.26 8.79
N GLU A 22 7.53 -5.10 9.39
CA GLU A 22 7.64 -4.86 10.82
C GLU A 22 6.83 -3.64 11.22
N SER A 23 6.10 -3.71 12.34
CA SER A 23 5.21 -2.63 12.79
C SER A 23 5.92 -1.28 12.96
N THR A 24 7.22 -1.29 13.24
CA THR A 24 8.08 -0.10 13.35
C THR A 24 8.24 0.67 12.03
N LYS A 25 7.94 0.03 10.89
CA LYS A 25 8.01 0.61 9.54
C LYS A 25 6.68 1.17 9.05
N CYS A 26 5.61 1.00 9.81
CA CYS A 26 4.30 1.54 9.49
C CYS A 26 4.08 2.87 10.24
N ASP A 27 3.48 3.84 9.57
CA ASP A 27 2.83 4.98 10.24
C ASP A 27 1.44 4.59 10.74
N ASP A 28 0.77 3.67 10.03
CA ASP A 28 -0.56 3.18 10.38
C ASP A 28 -0.75 1.70 10.01
N LEU A 29 -1.59 1.00 10.77
CA LEU A 29 -1.80 -0.45 10.71
C LEU A 29 -3.25 -0.80 10.36
N ILE A 30 -3.43 -1.85 9.55
CA ILE A 30 -4.75 -2.43 9.31
C ILE A 30 -4.99 -3.56 10.30
N VAL A 31 -6.00 -3.38 11.16
CA VAL A 31 -6.44 -4.41 12.12
C VAL A 31 -7.30 -5.46 11.41
N GLY A 32 -7.10 -6.74 11.73
CA GLY A 32 -7.88 -7.86 11.17
C GLY A 32 -7.32 -8.44 9.88
N HIS A 33 -6.34 -7.79 9.24
CA HIS A 33 -5.60 -8.37 8.13
C HIS A 33 -4.47 -9.27 8.62
N THR A 34 -4.17 -10.32 7.86
CA THR A 34 -3.10 -11.28 8.20
C THR A 34 -1.94 -11.18 7.23
N CYS A 35 -0.73 -11.19 7.79
CA CYS A 35 0.51 -11.32 7.06
C CYS A 35 1.05 -12.76 7.14
N PRO A 36 1.76 -13.24 6.10
CA PRO A 36 2.29 -14.62 6.09
C PRO A 36 3.28 -14.90 7.22
N LYS A 37 4.03 -13.88 7.66
CA LYS A 37 4.95 -13.95 8.79
C LYS A 37 4.26 -13.39 10.02
N SER A 38 4.31 -14.12 11.13
CA SER A 38 3.66 -13.74 12.38
C SER A 38 4.26 -12.50 13.05
N SER A 39 5.49 -12.12 12.69
CA SER A 39 6.17 -10.91 13.17
C SER A 39 5.71 -9.63 12.45
N ASP A 40 5.10 -9.78 11.28
CA ASP A 40 4.81 -8.66 10.40
C ASP A 40 3.38 -8.18 10.65
N ALA A 41 3.18 -6.87 10.58
CA ALA A 41 1.89 -6.24 10.63
C ALA A 41 1.50 -5.78 9.22
N CYS A 42 0.19 -5.71 8.96
CA CYS A 42 -0.29 -5.14 7.71
C CYS A 42 -0.25 -3.62 7.79
N CYS A 43 0.69 -2.97 7.11
CA CYS A 43 0.73 -1.51 7.06
C CYS A 43 -0.41 -0.98 6.18
N SER A 44 -1.20 -0.05 6.72
CA SER A 44 -2.08 0.82 5.93
C SER A 44 -1.25 1.90 5.24
N ILE A 45 -0.36 2.52 6.03
CA ILE A 45 0.56 3.56 5.58
C ILE A 45 1.97 3.14 6.00
N VAL A 46 2.84 2.97 5.01
CA VAL A 46 4.27 2.71 5.22
C VAL A 46 4.98 4.04 5.43
N LYS A 47 5.89 4.10 6.40
CA LYS A 47 6.73 5.28 6.64
C LYS A 47 7.52 5.63 5.39
N TRP A 48 7.69 6.92 5.14
CA TRP A 48 8.29 7.45 3.93
C TRP A 48 9.62 6.78 3.56
N GLU A 49 10.51 6.60 4.52
CA GLU A 49 11.84 6.01 4.35
C GLU A 49 11.83 4.52 3.98
N TYR A 50 10.70 3.82 4.15
CA TYR A 50 10.54 2.40 3.82
C TYR A 50 9.63 2.17 2.60
N ARG A 51 9.16 3.24 1.94
CA ARG A 51 8.34 3.11 0.73
C ARG A 51 9.21 2.67 -0.45
N THR A 52 8.77 1.61 -1.12
CA THR A 52 9.51 0.98 -2.23
C THR A 52 8.61 0.55 -3.38
N HIS A 53 7.35 0.23 -3.08
CA HIS A 53 6.35 -0.18 -4.07
C HIS A 53 5.45 0.98 -4.42
N CYS A 54 4.95 1.02 -5.65
CA CYS A 54 4.14 2.14 -6.14
C CYS A 54 2.90 2.42 -5.28
N ARG A 55 2.26 1.35 -4.80
CA ARG A 55 1.13 1.47 -3.88
C ARG A 55 1.48 2.10 -2.53
N HIS A 56 2.73 1.98 -2.06
CA HIS A 56 3.16 2.64 -0.82
C HIS A 56 3.12 4.17 -0.95
N PHE A 57 3.23 4.68 -2.18
CA PHE A 57 3.12 6.10 -2.49
C PHE A 57 1.68 6.51 -2.87
N GLY A 58 0.71 5.59 -2.82
CA GLY A 58 -0.64 5.83 -3.33
C GLY A 58 -0.69 6.00 -4.85
N GLY A 59 0.31 5.45 -5.56
CA GLY A 59 0.43 5.57 -7.01
C GLY A 59 -0.05 4.34 -7.77
N GLU A 60 -0.04 4.48 -9.10
CA GLU A 60 -0.30 3.42 -10.06
C GLU A 60 0.81 3.35 -11.12
N CYS A 61 1.16 2.13 -11.56
CA CYS A 61 2.10 1.92 -12.64
C CYS A 61 1.41 2.16 -13.99
N ILE A 62 1.70 3.30 -14.62
CA ILE A 62 1.15 3.73 -15.91
C ILE A 62 2.27 4.11 -16.88
N ASP A 63 1.94 4.34 -18.15
CA ASP A 63 2.95 4.58 -19.19
C ASP A 63 3.69 5.91 -18.99
N TRP A 64 2.99 6.95 -18.52
CA TRP A 64 3.58 8.28 -18.36
C TRP A 64 2.78 9.20 -17.43
N CYS A 65 3.49 10.04 -16.68
CA CYS A 65 2.99 11.26 -16.03
C CYS A 65 4.08 12.33 -15.96
N SER A 66 3.73 13.54 -15.53
CA SER A 66 4.70 14.61 -15.23
C SER A 66 5.80 14.11 -14.29
N GLN A 67 7.05 14.54 -14.52
CA GLN A 67 8.20 14.13 -13.71
C GLN A 67 8.00 14.44 -12.22
N SER A 68 7.26 15.50 -11.90
CA SER A 68 6.92 15.89 -10.52
C SER A 68 6.00 14.90 -9.78
N LEU A 69 5.30 14.03 -10.51
CA LEU A 69 4.38 13.02 -9.96
C LEU A 69 4.99 11.62 -9.96
N ARG A 70 6.23 11.46 -10.46
CA ARG A 70 6.87 10.16 -10.57
C ARG A 70 7.55 9.77 -9.27
N GLN A 71 7.43 8.50 -8.91
CA GLN A 71 8.16 7.91 -7.78
C GLN A 71 9.12 6.84 -8.27
N THR A 72 10.27 6.74 -7.61
CA THR A 72 11.22 5.65 -7.83
C THR A 72 10.73 4.42 -7.05
N VAL A 73 10.43 3.34 -7.77
CA VAL A 73 9.84 2.13 -7.19
C VAL A 73 10.46 0.86 -7.77
N VAL A 74 10.20 -0.28 -7.13
CA VAL A 74 10.77 -1.58 -7.53
C VAL A 74 9.80 -2.49 -8.29
N ASP A 75 8.52 -2.14 -8.34
CA ASP A 75 7.42 -3.03 -8.74
C ASP A 75 6.74 -2.65 -10.07
N CYS A 76 7.07 -1.50 -10.66
CA CYS A 76 6.58 -1.17 -11.99
C CYS A 76 7.34 -1.95 -13.08
N PRO A 77 6.63 -2.45 -14.13
CA PRO A 77 7.26 -2.99 -15.34
C PRO A 77 8.24 -2.01 -15.99
N ALA A 78 9.20 -2.52 -16.78
CA ALA A 78 10.25 -1.72 -17.39
C ALA A 78 9.75 -0.62 -18.34
N ASP A 79 8.54 -0.79 -18.89
CA ASP A 79 7.85 0.14 -19.78
C ASP A 79 6.88 1.10 -19.05
N LYS A 80 6.81 1.03 -17.72
CA LYS A 80 5.90 1.84 -16.90
C LYS A 80 6.63 2.64 -15.84
N VAL A 81 5.96 3.68 -15.35
CA VAL A 81 6.40 4.53 -14.24
C VAL A 81 5.36 4.55 -13.14
N CYS A 82 5.79 4.66 -11.89
CA CYS A 82 4.87 4.89 -10.77
C CYS A 82 4.45 6.36 -10.75
N CYS A 83 3.15 6.60 -10.86
CA CYS A 83 2.58 7.93 -10.85
C CYS A 83 1.63 8.09 -9.66
N THR A 84 1.83 9.14 -8.86
CA THR A 84 0.99 9.44 -7.70
C THR A 84 -0.03 10.52 -8.04
N LEU A 85 -1.24 10.39 -7.50
CA LEU A 85 -2.24 11.46 -7.52
C LEU A 85 -1.95 12.43 -6.36
N VAL A 86 -2.10 13.73 -6.63
CA VAL A 86 -2.01 14.81 -5.63
C VAL A 86 -3.35 15.04 -4.92
#